data_AF-A0A3A5PZP6-F1
#
_entry.id   AF-A0A3A5PZP6-F1
#
_cell.length_a   1.000
_cell.length_b   1.000
_cell.length_c   1.000
_cell.angle_alpha   90.00
_cell.angle_beta   90.00
_cell.angle_gamma   90.00
#
_symmetry.space_group_name_H-M   'P 1'
#
loop_
_entity.id
_entity.type
_entity.pdbx_description
1 polymer ?
#
loop_
_entity_poly.entity_id
_entity_poly.type
_entity_poly.pdbx_seq_one_letter_code
_entity_poly.pdbx_strand_id
1 'polypeptide(L)'
;MINEGKLDLISRIMEINELYLKTAFCCMACDGDIAPKELEFIRSYVSNNELFSVVDVENKLNEYVADINQQGISFLNDYLKDIANMSLTETQELNIVRIAIQMIEVDNKIEYSEISFFKRIRLNLNISDVTILEDMPDKEDYLLPDIILKEYEFVLNTPFLNINLKN
;
A
#
# COMPACT_ATOMS: atom_id res chain seq x y z
N MET A 1 23.15 4.31 28.18
CA MET A 1 23.42 5.09 26.95
C MET A 1 22.91 4.25 25.80
N ILE A 2 21.79 4.66 25.19
CA ILE A 2 21.31 4.00 23.97
C ILE A 2 22.21 4.52 22.85
N ASN A 3 22.97 3.64 22.19
CA ASN A 3 23.85 4.02 21.08
C ASN A 3 23.03 4.70 19.97
N GLU A 4 23.54 5.79 19.40
CA GLU A 4 22.90 6.52 18.29
C GLU A 4 22.50 5.61 17.12
N GLY A 5 23.33 4.59 16.81
CA GLY A 5 23.00 3.59 15.78
C GLY A 5 21.79 2.69 16.09
N LYS A 6 21.39 2.54 17.37
CA LYS A 6 20.16 1.81 17.74
C LYS A 6 18.92 2.68 17.54
N LEU A 7 19.02 3.99 17.75
CA LEU A 7 17.93 4.94 17.51
C LEU A 7 17.65 5.09 16.01
N ASP A 8 18.70 5.17 15.20
CA ASP A 8 18.60 5.21 13.72
C ASP A 8 17.92 3.95 13.15
N LEU A 9 18.31 2.76 13.63
CA LEU A 9 17.69 1.50 13.22
C LEU A 9 16.20 1.42 13.60
N ILE A 10 15.84 1.88 14.81
CA ILE A 10 14.43 1.90 15.25
C ILE A 10 13.62 2.88 14.40
N SER A 11 14.17 4.06 14.09
CA SER A 11 13.52 5.04 13.21
C SER A 11 13.23 4.44 11.83
N ARG A 12 14.21 3.75 11.25
CA ARG A 12 14.07 3.12 9.93
C ARG A 12 13.07 1.96 9.93
N ILE A 13 13.00 1.18 11.01
CA ILE A 13 11.98 0.13 11.16
C ILE A 13 10.58 0.75 11.21
N MET A 14 10.42 1.86 11.94
CA MET A 14 9.14 2.56 12.04
C MET A 14 8.70 3.13 10.69
N GLU A 15 9.60 3.77 9.93
CA GLU A 15 9.32 4.29 8.59
C GLU A 15 8.85 3.19 7.62
N ILE A 16 9.50 2.03 7.64
CA ILE A 16 9.13 0.89 6.79
C ILE A 16 7.78 0.31 7.17
N ASN A 17 7.49 0.19 8.47
CA ASN A 17 6.22 -0.33 8.93
C ASN A 17 5.06 0.64 8.64
N GLU A 18 5.30 1.95 8.73
CA GLU A 18 4.36 2.96 8.28
C GLU A 18 4.13 2.90 6.77
N LEU A 19 5.19 2.65 5.98
CA LEU A 19 5.07 2.46 4.52
C LEU A 19 4.22 1.24 4.17
N TYR A 20 4.36 0.13 4.90
CA TYR A 20 3.50 -1.05 4.74
C TYR A 20 2.04 -0.73 5.04
N LEU A 21 1.77 0.06 6.09
CA LEU A 21 0.41 0.44 6.44
C LEU A 21 -0.18 1.38 5.37
N LYS A 22 0.63 2.34 4.90
CA LYS A 22 0.26 3.26 3.82
C LYS A 22 -0.02 2.51 2.51
N THR A 23 0.77 1.47 2.21
CA THR A 23 0.53 0.56 1.08
C THR A 23 -0.86 -0.07 1.17
N ALA A 24 -1.18 -0.66 2.31
CA ALA A 24 -2.48 -1.29 2.50
C ALA A 24 -3.62 -0.28 2.34
N PHE A 25 -3.49 0.88 2.97
CA PHE A 25 -4.45 1.97 2.90
C PHE A 25 -4.68 2.48 1.47
N CYS A 26 -3.61 2.77 0.73
CA CYS A 26 -3.71 3.28 -0.63
C CYS A 26 -4.39 2.28 -1.57
N CYS A 27 -4.16 0.97 -1.40
CA CYS A 27 -4.81 -0.05 -2.23
C CYS A 27 -6.33 -0.10 -2.00
N MET A 28 -6.80 -0.01 -0.75
CA MET A 28 -8.24 0.01 -0.45
C MET A 28 -8.90 1.31 -0.93
N ALA A 29 -8.22 2.46 -0.76
CA ALA A 29 -8.79 3.76 -1.08
C ALA A 29 -8.64 4.15 -2.56
N CYS A 30 -8.07 3.30 -3.42
CA CYS A 30 -7.68 3.70 -4.77
C CYS A 30 -8.86 3.87 -5.74
N ASP A 31 -10.04 3.35 -5.43
CA ASP A 31 -11.28 3.53 -6.19
C ASP A 31 -12.06 4.80 -5.76
N GLY A 32 -11.62 5.44 -4.67
CA GLY A 32 -12.22 6.64 -4.12
C GLY A 32 -13.24 6.38 -2.99
N ASP A 33 -13.37 5.15 -2.52
CA ASP A 33 -14.17 4.77 -1.35
C ASP A 33 -13.33 3.85 -0.43
N ILE A 34 -13.83 3.57 0.78
CA ILE A 34 -13.31 2.47 1.60
C ILE A 34 -14.51 1.72 2.16
N ALA A 35 -14.72 0.50 1.70
CA ALA A 35 -15.78 -0.36 2.16
C ALA A 35 -15.53 -0.81 3.62
N PRO A 36 -16.60 -1.01 4.43
CA PRO A 36 -16.45 -1.51 5.80
C PRO A 36 -15.67 -2.84 5.91
N LYS A 37 -15.77 -3.71 4.89
CA LYS A 37 -15.04 -4.99 4.84
C LYS A 37 -13.54 -4.80 4.70
N GLU A 38 -13.11 -3.84 3.91
CA GLU A 38 -11.69 -3.50 3.73
C GLU A 38 -11.13 -2.93 5.03
N LEU A 39 -11.88 -2.05 5.69
CA LEU A 39 -11.50 -1.49 6.99
C LEU A 39 -11.42 -2.56 8.09
N GLU A 40 -12.35 -3.52 8.11
CA GLU A 40 -12.27 -4.67 9.03
C GLU A 40 -11.06 -5.56 8.72
N PHE A 41 -10.79 -5.79 7.43
CA PHE A 41 -9.67 -6.61 6.99
C PHE A 41 -8.33 -5.99 7.37
N ILE A 42 -8.07 -4.71 7.08
CA ILE A 42 -6.79 -4.07 7.45
C ILE A 42 -6.57 -4.11 8.95
N ARG A 43 -7.61 -3.91 9.77
CA ARG A 43 -7.54 -3.98 11.23
C ARG A 43 -7.22 -5.40 11.73
N SER A 44 -7.79 -6.41 11.10
CA SER A 44 -7.46 -7.81 11.38
C SER A 44 -6.03 -8.14 10.93
N TYR A 45 -5.65 -7.66 9.74
CA TYR A 45 -4.34 -7.88 9.13
C TYR A 45 -3.21 -7.32 10.00
N VAL A 46 -3.31 -6.05 10.41
CA VAL A 46 -2.32 -5.42 11.28
C VAL A 46 -2.27 -6.03 12.69
N SER A 47 -3.41 -6.44 13.24
CA SER A 47 -3.45 -7.07 14.57
C SER A 47 -2.78 -8.44 14.60
N ASN A 48 -2.80 -9.17 13.47
CA ASN A 48 -2.23 -10.50 13.35
C ASN A 48 -0.80 -10.51 12.77
N ASN A 49 -0.23 -9.34 12.47
CA ASN A 49 1.06 -9.24 11.79
C ASN A 49 2.05 -8.38 12.59
N GLU A 50 3.13 -9.01 13.05
CA GLU A 50 4.15 -8.37 13.89
C GLU A 50 4.84 -7.17 13.22
N LEU A 51 4.76 -7.07 11.89
CA LEU A 51 5.24 -5.91 11.11
C LEU A 51 4.62 -4.59 11.58
N PHE A 52 3.44 -4.59 12.21
CA PHE A 52 2.77 -3.35 12.63
C PHE A 52 2.85 -3.08 14.15
N SER A 53 3.57 -3.92 14.89
CA SER A 53 3.63 -3.87 16.36
C SER A 53 4.14 -2.55 16.96
N VAL A 54 4.86 -1.76 16.18
CA VAL A 54 5.45 -0.46 16.59
C VAL A 54 4.71 0.75 16.01
N VAL A 55 3.68 0.54 15.19
CA VAL A 55 2.92 1.60 14.53
C VAL A 55 1.61 1.83 15.28
N ASP A 56 1.27 3.09 15.52
CA ASP A 56 -0.06 3.45 16.02
C ASP A 56 -1.07 3.42 14.86
N VAL A 57 -1.55 2.21 14.55
CA VAL A 57 -2.33 1.93 13.34
C VAL A 57 -3.61 2.78 13.27
N GLU A 58 -4.38 2.86 14.35
CA GLU A 58 -5.64 3.60 14.32
C GLU A 58 -5.40 5.11 14.13
N ASN A 59 -4.39 5.69 14.79
CA ASN A 59 -4.06 7.09 14.57
C ASN A 59 -3.58 7.33 13.13
N LYS A 60 -2.72 6.46 12.59
CA LYS A 60 -2.23 6.56 11.21
C LYS A 60 -3.33 6.43 10.16
N LEU A 61 -4.27 5.50 10.35
CA LEU A 61 -5.41 5.36 9.45
C LEU A 61 -6.28 6.62 9.45
N ASN A 62 -6.53 7.22 10.61
CA ASN A 62 -7.26 8.49 10.71
C ASN A 62 -6.49 9.65 10.03
N GLU A 63 -5.17 9.72 10.18
CA GLU A 63 -4.31 10.68 9.47
C GLU A 63 -4.43 10.49 7.95
N TYR A 64 -4.29 9.26 7.45
CA TYR A 64 -4.37 8.97 6.02
C TYR A 64 -5.75 9.28 5.43
N VAL A 65 -6.83 9.04 6.19
CA VAL A 65 -8.18 9.45 5.77
C VAL A 65 -8.33 10.96 5.71
N ALA A 66 -7.79 11.69 6.68
CA ALA A 66 -7.82 13.15 6.63
C ALA A 66 -7.04 13.67 5.41
N ASP A 67 -5.85 13.12 5.16
CA ASP A 67 -4.98 13.52 4.07
C ASP A 67 -5.58 13.20 2.70
N ILE A 68 -6.10 11.98 2.49
CA ILE A 68 -6.71 11.61 1.22
C ILE A 68 -8.01 12.37 0.95
N ASN A 69 -8.79 12.70 1.98
CA ASN A 69 -9.97 13.56 1.81
C ASN A 69 -9.59 15.00 1.42
N GLN A 70 -8.44 15.48 1.88
CA GLN A 70 -7.95 16.82 1.57
C GLN A 70 -7.25 16.88 0.19
N GLN A 71 -6.47 15.85 -0.14
CA GLN A 71 -5.53 15.85 -1.27
C GLN A 71 -5.98 14.94 -2.42
N GLY A 72 -6.91 14.01 -2.18
CA GLY A 72 -7.41 13.05 -3.15
C GLY A 72 -6.29 12.25 -3.81
N ILE A 73 -6.27 12.28 -5.14
CA ILE A 73 -5.30 11.56 -5.99
C ILE A 73 -3.85 11.95 -5.66
N SER A 74 -3.61 13.20 -5.25
CA SER A 74 -2.26 13.67 -4.90
C SER A 74 -1.66 12.84 -3.77
N PHE A 75 -2.45 12.40 -2.79
CA PHE A 75 -1.98 11.53 -1.71
C PHE A 75 -1.45 10.19 -2.24
N LEU A 76 -2.16 9.57 -3.20
CA LEU A 76 -1.73 8.32 -3.83
C LEU A 76 -0.46 8.51 -4.65
N ASN A 77 -0.36 9.61 -5.41
CA ASN A 77 0.84 9.92 -6.18
C ASN A 77 2.03 10.24 -5.28
N ASP A 78 1.82 10.87 -4.13
CA ASP A 78 2.88 11.14 -3.16
C ASP A 78 3.38 9.83 -2.51
N TYR A 79 2.49 8.90 -2.21
CA TYR A 79 2.88 7.55 -1.82
C TYR A 79 3.74 6.83 -2.87
N LEU A 80 3.39 6.92 -4.17
CA LEU A 80 4.22 6.33 -5.23
C LEU A 80 5.62 6.96 -5.26
N LYS A 81 5.74 8.27 -5.03
CA LYS A 81 7.04 8.95 -4.90
C LYS A 81 7.79 8.49 -3.65
N ASP A 82 7.11 8.27 -2.54
CA ASP A 82 7.72 7.78 -1.30
C ASP A 82 8.37 6.41 -1.53
N ILE A 83 7.68 5.48 -2.20
CA ILE A 83 8.24 4.18 -2.60
C ILE A 83 9.45 4.36 -3.50
N ALA A 84 9.33 5.19 -4.55
CA ALA A 84 10.38 5.38 -5.54
C ALA A 84 11.68 5.96 -4.94
N ASN A 85 11.56 6.79 -3.90
CA ASN A 85 12.69 7.45 -3.26
C ASN A 85 13.28 6.64 -2.10
N MET A 86 12.59 5.59 -1.62
CA MET A 86 13.05 4.80 -0.49
C MET A 86 13.97 3.67 -0.94
N SER A 87 15.11 3.52 -0.24
CA SER A 87 16.01 2.38 -0.46
C SER A 87 15.50 1.15 0.30
N LEU A 88 14.70 0.36 -0.41
CA LEU A 88 14.10 -0.88 0.08
C LEU A 88 14.99 -2.10 -0.23
N THR A 89 14.94 -3.10 0.65
CA THR A 89 15.49 -4.43 0.37
C THR A 89 14.49 -5.29 -0.38
N GLU A 90 14.94 -6.33 -1.07
CA GLU A 90 14.06 -7.24 -1.81
C GLU A 90 12.94 -7.82 -0.93
N THR A 91 13.23 -8.17 0.33
CA THR A 91 12.21 -8.63 1.29
C THR A 91 11.17 -7.54 1.60
N GLN A 92 11.59 -6.28 1.69
CA GLN A 92 10.67 -5.16 1.95
C GLN A 92 9.79 -4.89 0.72
N GLU A 93 10.37 -4.93 -0.48
CA GLU A 93 9.61 -4.81 -1.72
C GLU A 93 8.62 -5.97 -1.88
N LEU A 94 9.02 -7.21 -1.56
CA LEU A 94 8.12 -8.38 -1.56
C LEU A 94 6.96 -8.21 -0.59
N ASN A 95 7.20 -7.68 0.61
CA ASN A 95 6.14 -7.40 1.57
C ASN A 95 5.15 -6.35 1.05
N ILE A 96 5.62 -5.30 0.37
CA ILE A 96 4.74 -4.30 -0.28
C ILE A 96 3.85 -4.97 -1.33
N VAL A 97 4.44 -5.78 -2.22
CA VAL A 97 3.69 -6.52 -3.24
C VAL A 97 2.63 -7.41 -2.61
N ARG A 98 3.00 -8.20 -1.59
CA ARG A 98 2.09 -9.10 -0.90
C ARG A 98 0.94 -8.36 -0.22
N ILE A 99 1.23 -7.28 0.49
CA ILE A 99 0.21 -6.45 1.14
C ILE A 99 -0.75 -5.88 0.09
N ALA A 100 -0.21 -5.31 -0.99
CA ALA A 100 -1.01 -4.71 -2.04
C ALA A 100 -2.00 -5.71 -2.66
N ILE A 101 -1.52 -6.91 -3.05
CA ILE A 101 -2.37 -7.97 -3.61
C ILE A 101 -3.42 -8.41 -2.59
N GLN A 102 -3.03 -8.62 -1.33
CA GLN A 102 -3.95 -9.07 -0.29
C GLN A 102 -5.08 -8.07 -0.01
N MET A 103 -4.82 -6.76 -0.12
CA MET A 103 -5.85 -5.74 0.05
C MET A 103 -6.83 -5.68 -1.12
N ILE A 104 -6.32 -5.80 -2.35
CA ILE A 104 -7.14 -5.78 -3.58
C ILE A 104 -8.11 -6.97 -3.64
N GLU A 105 -7.76 -8.09 -3.01
CA GLU A 105 -8.57 -9.31 -3.06
C GLU A 105 -9.61 -9.43 -1.95
N VAL A 106 -9.67 -8.47 -1.02
CA VAL A 106 -10.48 -8.56 0.21
C VAL A 106 -11.96 -8.77 -0.10
N ASP A 107 -12.50 -8.02 -1.05
CA ASP A 107 -13.91 -8.06 -1.38
C ASP A 107 -14.25 -9.06 -2.51
N ASN A 108 -13.24 -9.77 -3.04
CA ASN A 108 -13.28 -10.65 -4.21
C ASN A 108 -13.79 -9.96 -5.49
N LYS A 109 -13.73 -8.64 -5.57
CA LYS A 109 -14.18 -7.84 -6.70
C LYS A 109 -13.04 -6.91 -7.15
N ILE A 110 -12.09 -7.53 -7.84
CA ILE A 110 -10.94 -6.83 -8.41
C ILE A 110 -11.40 -5.83 -9.48
N GLU A 111 -11.19 -4.55 -9.21
CA GLU A 111 -11.43 -3.45 -10.14
C GLU A 111 -10.19 -3.12 -10.97
N TYR A 112 -10.42 -2.54 -12.15
CA TYR A 112 -9.31 -2.12 -13.02
C TYR A 112 -8.46 -1.02 -12.38
N SER A 113 -9.07 -0.10 -11.63
CA SER A 113 -8.38 0.95 -10.85
C SER A 113 -7.35 0.35 -9.91
N GLU A 114 -7.72 -0.69 -9.16
CA GLU A 114 -6.84 -1.40 -8.22
C GLU A 114 -5.65 -2.06 -8.91
N ILE A 115 -5.91 -2.80 -10.00
CA ILE A 115 -4.85 -3.43 -10.78
C ILE A 115 -3.91 -2.39 -11.40
N SER A 116 -4.47 -1.29 -11.94
CA SER A 116 -3.67 -0.22 -12.51
C SER A 116 -2.81 0.49 -11.45
N PHE A 117 -3.33 0.62 -10.22
CA PHE A 117 -2.58 1.19 -9.09
C PHE A 117 -1.47 0.24 -8.63
N PHE A 118 -1.76 -1.05 -8.48
CA PHE A 118 -0.76 -2.07 -8.17
C PHE A 118 0.39 -2.06 -9.19
N LYS A 119 0.07 -1.98 -10.49
CA LYS A 119 1.11 -1.92 -11.53
C LYS A 119 2.00 -0.69 -11.41
N ARG A 120 1.48 0.45 -10.93
CA ARG A 120 2.29 1.64 -10.64
C ARG A 120 3.18 1.44 -9.43
N ILE A 121 2.70 0.80 -8.36
CA ILE A 121 3.56 0.40 -7.24
C ILE A 121 4.70 -0.48 -7.76
N ARG A 122 4.36 -1.51 -8.54
CA ARG A 122 5.32 -2.47 -9.11
C ARG A 122 6.40 -1.81 -9.95
N LEU A 123 6.08 -0.78 -10.73
CA LEU A 123 7.04 -0.02 -11.54
C LEU A 123 8.10 0.72 -10.70
N ASN A 124 7.81 1.01 -9.43
CA ASN A 124 8.73 1.67 -8.51
C ASN A 124 9.56 0.67 -7.68
N LEU A 125 9.36 -0.65 -7.85
CA LEU A 125 10.06 -1.71 -7.13
C LEU A 125 11.04 -2.44 -8.04
N ASN A 126 12.20 -2.85 -7.50
CA ASN A 126 13.25 -3.53 -8.26
C ASN A 126 13.19 -5.06 -8.18
N ILE A 127 12.33 -5.62 -7.32
CA ILE A 127 12.11 -7.06 -7.16
C ILE A 127 11.81 -7.75 -8.49
N SER A 128 12.21 -9.01 -8.63
CA SER A 128 11.97 -9.79 -9.85
C SER A 128 10.62 -10.52 -9.81
N ASP A 129 10.02 -10.75 -10.98
CA ASP A 129 8.79 -11.54 -11.09
C ASP A 129 8.99 -12.98 -10.60
N VAL A 130 10.20 -13.52 -10.76
CA VAL A 130 10.57 -14.84 -10.26
C VAL A 130 10.46 -14.88 -8.73
N THR A 131 11.02 -13.90 -8.03
CA THR A 131 10.95 -13.81 -6.56
C THR A 131 9.50 -13.72 -6.09
N ILE A 132 8.67 -12.95 -6.79
CA ILE A 132 7.24 -12.80 -6.45
C ILE A 132 6.51 -14.13 -6.64
N LEU A 133 6.73 -14.84 -7.75
CA LEU A 133 6.07 -16.11 -8.06
C LEU A 133 6.57 -17.28 -7.19
N GLU A 134 7.78 -17.20 -6.64
CA GLU A 134 8.25 -18.16 -5.64
C GLU A 134 7.49 -18.05 -4.31
N ASP A 135 7.14 -16.82 -3.88
CA ASP A 135 6.34 -16.57 -2.67
C ASP A 135 4.82 -16.74 -2.94
N MET A 136 4.38 -16.33 -4.13
CA MET A 136 2.98 -16.23 -4.52
C MET A 136 2.74 -16.78 -5.94
N PRO A 137 2.84 -18.11 -6.14
CA PRO A 137 2.79 -18.73 -7.46
C PRO A 137 1.44 -18.53 -8.18
N ASP A 138 0.36 -18.38 -7.43
CA ASP A 138 -1.00 -18.22 -7.99
C ASP A 138 -1.31 -16.78 -8.43
N LYS A 139 -0.33 -15.87 -8.44
CA LYS A 139 -0.51 -14.43 -8.71
C LYS A 139 0.08 -13.95 -10.04
N GLU A 140 0.32 -14.88 -10.97
CA GLU A 140 0.87 -14.57 -12.31
C GLU A 140 0.07 -13.50 -13.06
N ASP A 141 -1.26 -13.50 -12.93
CA ASP A 141 -2.16 -12.53 -13.58
C ASP A 141 -1.84 -11.07 -13.23
N TYR A 142 -1.34 -10.80 -12.02
CA TYR A 142 -0.96 -9.45 -11.58
C TYR A 142 0.34 -8.96 -12.21
N LEU A 143 1.20 -9.89 -12.65
CA LEU A 143 2.49 -9.60 -13.27
C LEU A 143 2.39 -9.40 -14.79
N LEU A 144 1.22 -9.67 -15.36
CA LEU A 144 1.00 -9.47 -16.79
C LEU A 144 1.09 -7.98 -17.16
N PRO A 145 1.76 -7.66 -18.29
CA PRO A 145 1.91 -6.28 -18.73
C PRO A 145 0.54 -5.61 -18.93
N ASP A 146 0.44 -4.33 -18.56
CA ASP A 146 -0.79 -3.56 -18.82
C ASP A 146 -0.96 -3.30 -20.32
N ILE A 147 -2.22 -3.40 -20.78
CA ILE A 147 -2.61 -3.04 -22.15
C ILE A 147 -2.61 -1.51 -22.30
N ILE A 148 -2.81 -0.75 -21.20
CA ILE A 148 -2.83 0.71 -21.20
C ILE A 148 -1.48 1.26 -20.71
N LEU A 149 -0.47 1.13 -21.57
CA LEU A 149 0.77 1.88 -21.46
C LEU A 149 0.51 3.32 -21.93
N LYS A 150 0.33 4.27 -21.01
CA LYS A 150 0.71 5.70 -21.11
C LYS A 150 0.07 6.49 -19.97
N GLU A 151 0.73 6.53 -18.81
CA GLU A 151 0.88 7.73 -17.97
C GLU A 151 1.47 7.36 -16.61
N TYR A 152 2.49 8.10 -16.16
CA TYR A 152 3.18 7.87 -14.90
C TYR A 152 2.30 8.23 -13.68
N GLU A 153 1.29 9.08 -13.87
CA GLU A 153 0.39 9.57 -12.82
C GLU A 153 -0.89 8.74 -12.74
N PHE A 154 -1.25 8.33 -11.52
CA PHE A 154 -2.53 7.67 -11.30
C PHE A 154 -3.65 8.69 -11.55
N VAL A 155 -4.58 8.33 -12.42
CA VAL A 155 -5.74 9.16 -12.75
C VAL A 155 -6.98 8.38 -12.37
N LEU A 156 -7.72 8.90 -11.41
CA LEU A 156 -9.06 8.45 -11.07
C LEU A 156 -10.06 9.20 -11.95
N ASN A 157 -10.89 8.44 -12.68
CA ASN A 157 -11.97 9.01 -13.49
C ASN A 157 -13.17 9.46 -12.63
N THR A 158 -13.16 9.11 -11.34
CA THR A 158 -14.19 9.41 -10.35
C THR A 158 -13.61 10.26 -9.22
N PRO A 159 -14.34 11.27 -8.72
CA PRO A 159 -13.91 12.01 -7.54
C PRO A 159 -13.97 11.12 -6.30
N PHE A 160 -13.04 11.32 -5.37
CA PHE A 160 -13.09 10.68 -4.05
C PHE A 160 -14.41 11.02 -3.35
N LEU A 161 -15.09 9.99 -2.83
CA LEU A 161 -16.11 10.19 -1.82
C LEU A 161 -15.41 10.66 -0.53
N ASN A 162 -16.09 11.46 0.30
CA ASN A 162 -15.52 11.79 1.61
C ASN A 162 -15.44 10.51 2.44
N ILE A 163 -14.25 9.95 2.53
CA ILE A 163 -13.95 8.72 3.27
C ILE A 163 -14.12 9.02 4.75
N ASN A 164 -14.86 8.19 5.47
CA ASN A 164 -15.00 8.32 6.91
C ASN A 164 -14.87 6.94 7.57
N LEU A 165 -13.90 6.80 8.48
CA LEU A 165 -13.67 5.56 9.22
C LEU A 165 -14.70 5.31 10.33
N LYS A 166 -15.57 6.28 10.62
CA LYS A 166 -16.65 6.16 11.59
C LYS A 166 -17.95 5.75 10.91
N ASN A 167 -18.40 4.53 11.21
CA ASN A 167 -19.82 4.23 11.36
C ASN A 167 -20.25 4.55 12.79
#